data_AF-N8WU64-F1
#
_entry.id   AF-N8WU64-F1
#
_cell.length_a   1.000
_cell.length_b   1.000
_cell.length_c   1.000
_cell.angle_alpha   90.00
_cell.angle_beta   90.00
_cell.angle_gamma   90.00
#
_symmetry.space_group_name_H-M   'P 1'
#
loop_
_entity.id
_entity.type
_entity.pdbx_description
1 polymer ?
#
loop_
_entity_poly.entity_id
_entity_poly.type
_entity_poly.pdbx_seq_one_letter_code
_entity_poly.pdbx_strand_id
1 'polypeptide(L)'
;MNPLYRGIPHKTIEQKAIRFVGNTYREALQTAKRKGAKGDPILSISKSSMTVIYYPSAELYQIALDLQAKKQAEQAAIKAEQERPTVLSYVRNLMAEKIKTQSYFAN
;
A
#
# COMPACT_ATOMS: atom_id res chain seq x y z
N MET A 1 13.39 -0.49 5.05
CA MET A 1 12.20 0.38 5.08
C MET A 1 10.97 -0.51 5.29
N ASN A 2 10.19 -0.26 6.35
CA ASN A 2 9.02 -1.06 6.70
C ASN A 2 7.94 -0.95 5.59
N PRO A 3 7.38 -2.09 5.09
CA PRO A 3 6.43 -2.10 3.97
C PRO A 3 5.17 -1.27 4.22
N LEU A 4 4.76 -1.10 5.47
CA LEU A 4 3.60 -0.30 5.86
C LEU A 4 3.70 1.16 5.40
N TYR A 5 4.91 1.74 5.45
CA TYR A 5 5.13 3.16 5.12
C TYR A 5 5.59 3.38 3.68
N ARG A 6 5.78 2.32 2.89
CA ARG A 6 6.29 2.41 1.50
C ARG A 6 5.37 3.22 0.58
N GLY A 7 4.05 3.22 0.86
CA GLY A 7 3.07 3.97 0.07
C GLY A 7 2.96 5.45 0.41
N ILE A 8 3.66 5.94 1.44
CA ILE A 8 3.55 7.32 1.90
C ILE A 8 4.59 8.19 1.19
N PRO A 9 4.19 9.34 0.60
CA PRO A 9 5.13 10.27 -0.01
C PRO A 9 6.19 10.76 0.99
N HIS A 10 7.44 10.91 0.53
CA HIS A 10 8.54 11.39 1.38
C HIS A 10 8.24 12.72 2.06
N LYS A 11 7.62 13.67 1.33
CA LYS A 11 7.21 14.97 1.89
C LYS A 11 6.27 14.82 3.10
N THR A 12 5.33 13.88 3.04
CA THR A 12 4.41 13.59 4.15
C THR A 12 5.16 12.98 5.33
N ILE A 13 6.10 12.07 5.06
CA ILE A 13 6.97 11.51 6.10
C ILE A 13 7.77 12.63 6.78
N GLU A 14 8.42 13.50 6.03
CA GLU A 14 9.22 14.61 6.58
C GLU A 14 8.39 15.58 7.44
N GLN A 15 7.12 15.80 7.10
CA GLN A 15 6.21 16.70 7.83
C GLN A 15 5.63 16.07 9.11
N LYS A 16 5.39 14.76 9.10
CA LYS A 16 4.57 14.08 10.11
C LYS A 16 5.36 13.12 10.99
N ALA A 17 6.55 12.70 10.59
CA ALA A 17 7.41 11.81 11.36
C ALA A 17 8.10 12.51 12.53
N ILE A 18 8.57 11.70 13.47
CA ILE A 18 9.47 12.15 14.51
C ILE A 18 10.88 12.20 13.91
N ARG A 19 11.52 13.36 13.93
CA ARG A 19 12.86 13.57 13.36
C ARG A 19 13.95 13.56 14.43
N PHE A 20 15.05 12.90 14.15
CA PHE A 20 16.28 12.97 14.94
C PHE A 20 17.43 13.38 14.04
N VAL A 21 18.26 14.30 14.53
CA VAL A 21 19.36 14.90 13.77
C VAL A 21 20.68 14.54 14.44
N GLY A 22 21.71 14.28 13.63
CA GLY A 22 23.10 14.12 14.06
C GLY A 22 24.05 14.50 12.94
N ASN A 23 25.35 14.62 13.21
CA ASN A 23 26.33 14.87 12.16
C ASN A 23 26.56 13.62 11.31
N THR A 24 26.31 12.46 11.89
CA THR A 24 26.34 11.16 11.21
C THR A 24 25.05 10.38 11.46
N TYR A 25 24.78 9.40 10.58
CA TYR A 25 23.68 8.45 10.78
C TYR A 25 23.73 7.76 12.15
N ARG A 26 24.94 7.40 12.61
CA ARG A 26 25.15 6.74 13.90
C ARG A 26 24.77 7.64 15.07
N GLU A 27 25.15 8.91 15.02
CA GLU A 27 24.78 9.90 16.04
C GLU A 27 23.27 10.14 16.08
N ALA A 28 22.64 10.31 14.90
CA ALA A 28 21.19 10.47 14.80
C ALA A 28 20.45 9.27 15.41
N LEU A 29 20.92 8.05 15.13
CA LEU A 29 20.38 6.81 15.70
C LEU A 29 20.56 6.72 17.23
N GLN A 30 21.74 7.08 17.74
CA GLN A 30 21.97 7.10 19.18
C GLN A 30 21.04 8.09 19.88
N THR A 31 20.85 9.28 19.30
CA THR A 31 19.91 10.28 19.82
C THR A 31 18.48 9.73 19.85
N ALA A 32 18.05 9.08 18.77
CA ALA A 32 16.74 8.44 18.70
C ALA A 32 16.56 7.37 19.80
N LYS A 33 17.55 6.49 19.98
CA LYS A 33 17.53 5.45 21.02
C LYS A 33 17.47 6.02 22.43
N ARG A 34 18.25 7.07 22.72
CA ARG A 34 18.22 7.77 24.02
C ARG A 34 16.87 8.42 24.31
N LYS A 35 16.15 8.84 23.27
CA LYS A 35 14.80 9.40 23.36
C LYS A 35 13.70 8.34 23.37
N GLY A 36 14.06 7.05 23.37
CA GLY A 36 13.11 5.95 23.45
C GLY A 36 12.45 5.58 22.12
N ALA A 37 13.00 6.02 20.99
CA ALA A 37 12.52 5.57 19.69
C ALA A 37 12.72 4.05 19.55
N LYS A 38 11.65 3.34 19.15
CA LYS A 38 11.64 1.88 19.00
C LYS A 38 11.62 1.50 17.51
N GLY A 39 12.28 0.39 17.19
CA GLY A 39 12.36 -0.14 15.83
C GLY A 39 13.35 0.62 14.94
N ASP A 40 13.16 0.48 13.63
CA ASP A 40 14.01 1.06 12.61
C ASP A 40 13.44 2.37 12.06
N PRO A 41 14.31 3.32 11.65
CA PRO A 41 13.86 4.53 10.96
C PRO A 41 13.18 4.18 9.63
N ILE A 42 12.13 4.93 9.30
CA ILE A 42 11.35 4.77 8.08
C ILE A 42 11.95 5.52 6.89
N LEU A 43 12.72 6.58 7.16
CA LEU A 43 13.44 7.36 6.16
C LEU A 43 14.73 7.92 6.79
N SER A 44 15.80 7.97 6.01
CA SER A 44 17.05 8.62 6.39
C SER A 44 17.49 9.53 5.25
N ILE A 45 17.75 10.79 5.57
CA ILE A 45 18.23 11.79 4.61
C ILE A 45 19.57 12.31 5.13
N SER A 46 20.63 12.07 4.37
CA SER A 46 21.95 12.62 4.63
C SER A 46 22.16 13.86 3.76
N LYS A 47 22.49 14.99 4.41
CA LYS A 47 22.98 16.22 3.80
C LYS A 47 24.45 16.39 4.15
N SER A 48 25.15 17.28 3.44
CA SER A 48 26.62 17.43 3.53
C SER A 48 27.16 17.66 4.95
N SER A 49 26.36 18.25 5.84
CA SER A 49 26.73 18.56 7.23
C SER A 49 25.86 17.88 8.29
N MET A 50 24.83 17.12 7.91
CA MET A 50 23.93 16.48 8.89
C MET A 50 23.20 15.27 8.29
N THR A 51 22.91 14.29 9.14
CA THR A 51 21.97 13.21 8.86
C THR A 51 20.71 13.39 9.68
N VAL A 52 19.56 13.32 9.01
CA VAL A 52 18.24 13.31 9.64
C VAL A 52 17.63 11.93 9.43
N ILE A 53 17.22 11.30 10.53
CA ILE A 53 16.46 10.05 10.49
C ILE A 53 15.04 10.29 10.99
N TYR A 54 14.09 9.65 10.33
CA TYR A 54 12.67 9.79 10.59
C TYR A 54 12.11 8.49 11.14
N TYR A 55 11.41 8.60 12.27
CA TYR A 55 10.69 7.51 12.91
C TYR A 55 9.18 7.70 12.74
N PRO A 56 8.42 6.59 12.70
CA PRO A 56 6.98 6.68 12.57
C PRO A 56 6.36 7.41 13.77
N SER A 57 5.37 8.23 13.48
CA SER A 57 4.49 8.86 14.48
C SER A 57 3.12 8.18 14.46
N ALA A 58 2.29 8.47 15.47
CA ALA A 58 0.91 7.99 15.51
C ALA A 58 0.11 8.44 14.26
N GLU A 59 0.32 9.67 13.80
CA GLU A 59 -0.32 10.20 12.59
C GLU A 59 0.11 9.44 11.33
N LEU A 60 1.41 9.15 11.17
CA LEU A 60 1.88 8.37 10.02
C LEU A 60 1.38 6.94 10.06
N TYR A 61 1.23 6.36 11.25
CA TYR A 61 0.64 5.03 11.39
C TYR A 61 -0.80 5.00 10.89
N GLN A 62 -1.61 5.99 11.26
CA GLN A 62 -2.99 6.10 10.77
C GLN A 62 -3.05 6.28 9.26
N ILE A 63 -2.23 7.18 8.70
CA ILE A 63 -2.15 7.40 7.25
C ILE A 63 -1.76 6.11 6.51
N ALA A 64 -0.84 5.33 7.07
CA ALA A 64 -0.43 4.06 6.50
C ALA A 64 -1.57 3.03 6.46
N LEU A 65 -2.34 2.94 7.55
CA LEU A 65 -3.52 2.07 7.63
C LEU A 65 -4.59 2.49 6.62
N ASP A 66 -4.89 3.78 6.52
CA ASP A 66 -5.89 4.30 5.59
C ASP A 66 -5.51 4.01 4.13
N LEU A 67 -4.22 4.15 3.79
CA LEU A 67 -3.71 3.80 2.46
C LEU A 67 -3.81 2.30 2.18
N GLN A 68 -3.54 1.46 3.18
CA GLN A 68 -3.66 0.01 3.03
C GLN A 68 -5.11 -0.40 2.83
N ALA A 69 -6.04 0.16 3.62
CA ALA A 69 -7.47 -0.10 3.48
C ALA A 69 -7.99 0.31 2.09
N LYS A 70 -7.58 1.48 1.58
CA LYS A 70 -7.92 1.94 0.22
C LYS A 70 -7.42 0.99 -0.86
N LYS A 71 -6.17 0.52 -0.76
CA LYS A 71 -5.61 -0.44 -1.73
C LYS A 71 -6.36 -1.77 -1.73
N GLN A 72 -6.77 -2.24 -0.55
CA GLN A 72 -7.56 -3.47 -0.45
C GLN A 72 -8.96 -3.30 -1.06
N ALA A 73 -9.61 -2.17 -0.80
CA ALA A 73 -10.92 -1.84 -1.38
C ALA A 73 -10.85 -1.74 -2.92
N GLU A 74 -9.82 -1.10 -3.46
CA GLU A 74 -9.61 -0.97 -4.90
C GLU A 74 -9.35 -2.34 -5.56
N GLN A 75 -8.51 -3.20 -4.94
CA GLN A 75 -8.29 -4.56 -5.43
C GLN A 75 -9.57 -5.40 -5.39
N ALA A 76 -10.41 -5.24 -4.36
CA ALA A 76 -11.69 -5.92 -4.28
C ALA A 76 -12.66 -5.44 -5.38
N ALA A 77 -12.69 -4.13 -5.66
CA ALA A 77 -13.50 -3.57 -6.75
C ALA A 77 -13.05 -4.07 -8.13
N ILE A 78 -11.73 -4.10 -8.39
CA ILE A 78 -11.17 -4.62 -9.64
C ILE A 78 -11.51 -6.11 -9.83
N LYS A 79 -11.40 -6.92 -8.76
CA LYS A 79 -11.80 -8.34 -8.82
C LYS A 79 -13.30 -8.50 -9.12
N ALA A 80 -14.14 -7.73 -8.43
CA ALA A 80 -15.59 -7.75 -8.68
C ALA A 80 -15.95 -7.30 -10.10
N GLU A 81 -15.20 -6.38 -10.69
CA GLU A 81 -15.39 -5.96 -12.09
C GLU A 81 -14.91 -7.04 -13.08
N GLN A 82 -13.80 -7.73 -12.80
CA GLN A 82 -13.31 -8.85 -13.62
C GLN A 82 -14.25 -10.07 -13.59
N GLU A 83 -14.93 -10.31 -12.47
CA GLU A 83 -15.88 -11.40 -12.32
C GLU A 83 -17.25 -11.12 -12.95
N ARG A 84 -17.50 -9.87 -13.41
CA ARG A 84 -18.75 -9.58 -14.13
C ARG A 84 -18.74 -10.26 -15.49
N PRO A 85 -19.75 -11.11 -15.80
CA PRO A 85 -19.86 -11.70 -17.13
C PRO A 85 -19.99 -10.59 -18.16
N THR A 86 -19.07 -10.57 -19.12
CA THR A 86 -19.13 -9.64 -20.25
C THR A 86 -20.31 -10.01 -21.14
N VAL A 87 -20.83 -9.04 -21.90
CA VAL A 87 -21.93 -9.29 -22.88
C VAL A 87 -21.57 -10.44 -23.83
N LEU A 88 -20.29 -10.56 -24.19
CA LEU A 88 -19.76 -11.67 -25.01
C LEU A 88 -19.85 -13.03 -24.31
N SER A 89 -19.52 -13.14 -23.01
CA SER A 89 -19.66 -14.40 -22.29
C SER A 89 -21.13 -14.78 -22.08
N TYR A 90 -22.00 -13.79 -21.85
CA TYR A 90 -23.45 -13.98 -21.77
C TYR A 90 -24.05 -14.50 -23.09
N VAL A 91 -23.71 -13.87 -24.22
CA VAL A 91 -24.16 -14.32 -25.55
C VAL A 91 -23.63 -15.71 -25.88
N ARG A 92 -22.36 -16.01 -25.56
CA ARG A 92 -21.79 -17.36 -25.75
C ARG A 92 -22.55 -18.41 -24.94
N ASN A 93 -22.89 -18.12 -23.68
CA ASN A 93 -23.65 -19.04 -22.84
C ASN A 93 -25.07 -19.26 -23.37
N LEU A 94 -25.77 -18.20 -23.78
CA LEU A 94 -27.08 -18.29 -24.42
C LEU A 94 -27.07 -19.13 -25.71
N MET A 95 -26.05 -18.95 -26.55
CA MET A 95 -25.90 -19.74 -27.77
C MET A 95 -25.62 -21.21 -27.46
N ALA A 96 -24.78 -21.49 -26.46
CA ALA A 96 -24.49 -22.85 -26.01
C ALA A 96 -25.73 -23.55 -25.44
N GLU A 97 -26.55 -22.84 -24.65
CA GLU A 97 -27.83 -23.35 -24.15
C GLU A 97 -28.82 -23.61 -25.28
N LYS A 98 -28.96 -22.68 -26.23
CA LYS A 98 -29.83 -22.86 -27.41
C LYS A 98 -29.44 -24.08 -28.24
N ILE A 99 -28.15 -24.28 -28.51
CA ILE A 99 -27.65 -25.44 -29.26
C ILE A 99 -27.96 -26.75 -28.50
N LYS A 100 -27.74 -26.78 -27.17
CA LYS A 100 -28.11 -27.94 -26.34
C LYS A 100 -29.61 -28.25 -26.42
N THR A 101 -30.47 -27.25 -26.35
CA THR A 101 -31.93 -27.48 -26.44
C THR A 101 -32.35 -27.97 -27.82
N GLN A 102 -31.81 -27.42 -28.92
CA GLN A 102 -32.13 -27.89 -30.27
C GLN A 102 -31.67 -29.33 -30.52
N SER A 103 -30.53 -29.72 -29.94
CA SER A 103 -30.02 -31.11 -30.01
C SER A 103 -30.95 -32.11 -29.32
N TYR A 104 -31.74 -31.64 -28.33
CA TYR A 104 -32.65 -32.47 -27.53
C TYR A 104 -34.01 -32.70 -28.21
N PHE A 105 -34.42 -31.81 -29.12
CA PHE A 105 -35.68 -31.91 -29.89
C PHE A 105 -35.49 -32.51 -31.30
N ALA A 106 -34.25 -32.84 -31.69
CA ALA A 106 -33.91 -33.43 -32.99
C ALA A 106 -33.65 -34.95 -32.93
N ASN A 107 -33.89 -35.59 -31.78
CA ASN A 107 -34.02 -37.05 -31.61
C ASN A 107 -35.47 -37.37 -31.25
#